data_AF-A0A1M6DJA7-F1
#
_entry.id   AF-A0A1M6DJA7-F1
#
_cell.length_a   1.000
_cell.length_b   1.000
_cell.length_c   1.000
_cell.angle_alpha   90.00
_cell.angle_beta   90.00
_cell.angle_gamma   90.00
#
_symmetry.space_group_name_H-M   'P 1'
#
loop_
_entity.id
_entity.type
_entity.pdbx_description
1 polymer ?
#
loop_
_entity_poly.entity_id
_entity_poly.type
_entity_poly.pdbx_seq_one_letter_code
_entity_poly.pdbx_strand_id
1 'polypeptide(L)'
;MADIKVDFPEFVNIFNTQGKDAARLLAREKYNRSFEYIQRKVRYESDYYFDRTLRKYKNKDKNIIEADFMSLDELDNYGTQAAVTKSKEPLPGLSKDESFDQLINELIKDRMLELSKYISISHETRQLTVKSKTIKNDGLSLIII
;
A
#
# COMPACT_ATOMS: atom_id res chain seq x y z
N MET A 1 -29.82 -25.48 9.45
CA MET A 1 -29.93 -25.50 7.97
C MET A 1 -28.92 -26.52 7.48
N ALA A 2 -29.35 -27.52 6.69
CA ALA A 2 -28.48 -28.63 6.29
C ALA A 2 -27.32 -28.10 5.44
N ASP A 3 -26.09 -28.43 5.86
CA ASP A 3 -24.87 -28.04 5.15
C ASP A 3 -24.69 -29.01 3.98
N ILE A 4 -25.05 -28.55 2.78
CA ILE A 4 -24.92 -29.35 1.57
C ILE A 4 -23.46 -29.23 1.12
N LYS A 5 -22.75 -30.36 1.09
CA LYS A 5 -21.39 -30.46 0.58
C LYS A 5 -21.43 -30.31 -0.94
N VAL A 6 -21.12 -29.11 -1.42
CA VAL A 6 -21.06 -28.81 -2.86
C VAL A 6 -19.73 -29.33 -3.41
N ASP A 7 -19.79 -30.10 -4.49
CA ASP A 7 -18.60 -30.50 -5.25
C ASP A 7 -18.17 -29.33 -6.16
N PHE A 8 -17.19 -28.56 -5.67
CA PHE A 8 -16.70 -27.36 -6.36
C PHE A 8 -15.95 -27.67 -7.67
N PRO A 9 -15.04 -28.68 -7.73
CA PRO A 9 -14.38 -29.08 -8.98
C PRO A 9 -15.35 -29.39 -10.14
N GLU A 10 -16.42 -30.15 -9.86
CA GLU A 10 -17.40 -30.53 -10.88
C GLU A 10 -18.18 -29.32 -11.40
N PHE A 11 -18.61 -28.43 -10.51
CA PHE A 11 -19.29 -27.19 -10.89
C PHE A 11 -18.40 -26.29 -11.76
N VAL A 12 -17.13 -26.15 -11.41
CA VAL A 12 -16.13 -25.37 -12.15
C VAL A 12 -15.90 -25.95 -13.54
N ASN A 13 -15.76 -27.27 -13.65
CA ASN A 13 -15.57 -27.95 -14.93
C ASN A 13 -16.77 -27.74 -15.87
N ILE A 14 -17.99 -27.88 -15.36
CA ILE A 14 -19.21 -27.71 -16.15
C ILE A 14 -19.38 -26.25 -16.55
N PHE A 15 -19.11 -25.31 -15.65
CA PHE A 15 -19.11 -23.89 -15.99
C PHE A 15 -18.10 -23.54 -17.09
N ASN A 16 -16.89 -24.12 -17.05
CA ASN A 16 -15.82 -23.82 -18.00
C ASN A 16 -15.99 -24.49 -19.37
N THR A 17 -16.68 -25.64 -19.43
CA THR A 17 -16.87 -26.44 -20.66
C THR A 17 -18.23 -26.19 -21.33
N GLN A 18 -19.31 -26.17 -20.55
CA GLN A 18 -20.69 -26.07 -21.03
C GLN A 18 -21.31 -24.68 -20.78
N GLY A 19 -20.64 -23.83 -20.01
CA GLY A 19 -21.04 -22.44 -19.80
C GLY A 19 -22.02 -22.23 -18.63
N LYS A 20 -22.49 -20.98 -18.51
CA LYS A 20 -23.28 -20.50 -17.37
C LYS A 20 -24.64 -21.20 -17.24
N ASP A 21 -25.29 -21.50 -18.36
CA ASP A 21 -26.65 -22.06 -18.35
C ASP A 21 -26.66 -23.52 -17.88
N ALA A 22 -25.67 -24.32 -18.30
CA ALA A 22 -25.47 -25.67 -17.80
C ALA A 22 -25.15 -25.70 -16.30
N ALA A 23 -24.28 -24.79 -15.84
CA ALA A 23 -23.98 -24.66 -14.42
C ALA A 23 -25.22 -24.23 -13.58
N ARG A 24 -26.13 -23.43 -14.16
CA ARG A 24 -27.39 -23.05 -13.51
C ARG A 24 -28.35 -24.23 -13.39
N LEU A 25 -28.43 -25.08 -14.42
CA LEU A 25 -29.23 -26.31 -14.36
C LEU A 25 -28.68 -27.26 -13.30
N LEU A 26 -27.37 -27.48 -13.27
CA LEU A 26 -26.73 -28.32 -12.25
C LEU A 26 -26.97 -27.79 -10.83
N ALA A 27 -26.88 -26.48 -10.62
CA ALA A 27 -27.17 -25.85 -9.33
C ALA A 27 -28.60 -26.15 -8.85
N ARG A 28 -29.55 -26.16 -9.79
CA ARG A 28 -30.97 -26.36 -9.51
C ARG A 28 -31.32 -27.83 -9.34
N GLU A 29 -30.76 -28.71 -10.17
CA GLU A 29 -31.09 -30.15 -10.17
C GLU A 29 -30.34 -30.91 -9.09
N LYS A 30 -29.02 -30.69 -8.96
CA LYS A 30 -28.17 -31.45 -8.04
C LYS A 30 -28.22 -30.91 -6.61
N TYR A 31 -28.21 -29.59 -6.47
CA TYR A 31 -28.10 -28.93 -5.17
C TYR A 31 -29.39 -28.27 -4.70
N ASN A 32 -30.42 -28.17 -5.55
CA ASN A 32 -31.68 -27.46 -5.28
C ASN A 32 -31.45 -26.06 -4.67
N ARG A 33 -30.48 -25.33 -5.24
CA ARG A 33 -30.08 -24.00 -4.82
C ARG A 33 -29.95 -23.06 -6.00
N SER A 34 -29.99 -21.76 -5.72
CA SER A 34 -29.75 -20.74 -6.74
C SER A 34 -28.29 -20.77 -7.17
N PHE A 35 -28.06 -20.44 -8.44
CA PHE A 35 -26.72 -20.29 -8.99
C PHE A 35 -25.87 -19.29 -8.18
N GLU A 36 -26.48 -18.20 -7.71
CA GLU A 36 -25.80 -17.19 -6.89
C GLU A 36 -25.33 -17.73 -5.53
N TYR A 37 -26.09 -18.63 -4.93
CA TYR A 37 -25.70 -19.28 -3.67
C TYR A 37 -24.44 -20.14 -3.88
N ILE A 38 -24.40 -20.92 -4.95
CA ILE A 38 -23.23 -21.75 -5.29
C ILE A 38 -22.05 -20.87 -5.67
N GLN A 39 -22.25 -19.82 -6.48
CA GLN A 39 -21.20 -18.87 -6.82
C GLN A 39 -20.58 -18.21 -5.58
N ARG A 40 -21.41 -17.88 -4.58
CA ARG A 40 -20.95 -17.36 -3.29
C ARG A 40 -20.11 -18.41 -2.56
N LYS A 41 -20.58 -19.66 -2.46
CA LYS A 41 -19.81 -20.74 -1.84
C LYS A 41 -18.50 -21.02 -2.57
N VAL A 42 -18.48 -21.06 -3.91
CA VAL A 42 -17.24 -21.22 -4.70
C VAL A 42 -16.24 -20.10 -4.37
N ARG A 43 -16.70 -18.85 -4.22
CA ARG A 43 -15.79 -17.74 -3.90
C ARG A 43 -15.16 -17.85 -2.51
N TYR A 44 -15.95 -18.21 -1.50
CA TYR A 44 -15.55 -18.14 -0.09
C TYR A 44 -15.04 -19.47 0.50
N GLU A 45 -15.57 -20.60 0.05
CA GLU A 45 -15.28 -21.93 0.59
C GLU A 45 -14.38 -22.76 -0.35
N SER A 46 -14.13 -22.31 -1.59
CA SER A 46 -13.30 -23.05 -2.55
C SER A 46 -12.01 -22.31 -2.93
N ASP A 47 -11.06 -23.10 -3.42
CA ASP A 47 -9.80 -22.64 -3.97
C ASP A 47 -9.93 -22.07 -5.39
N TYR A 48 -11.14 -21.82 -5.90
CA TYR A 48 -11.32 -21.26 -7.24
C TYR A 48 -11.62 -19.75 -7.21
N TYR A 49 -11.12 -19.02 -8.21
CA TYR A 49 -11.48 -17.63 -8.47
C TYR A 49 -12.03 -17.48 -9.88
N PHE A 50 -12.86 -16.46 -10.08
CA PHE A 50 -13.44 -16.16 -11.39
C PHE A 50 -12.57 -15.16 -12.13
N ASP A 51 -11.98 -15.59 -13.25
CA ASP A 51 -11.23 -14.72 -14.15
C ASP A 51 -12.19 -13.99 -15.08
N ARG A 52 -12.27 -12.65 -14.93
CA ARG A 52 -13.15 -11.80 -15.71
C ARG A 52 -12.72 -11.71 -17.17
N THR A 53 -11.43 -11.87 -17.47
CA THR A 53 -10.89 -11.73 -18.82
C THR A 53 -11.26 -12.92 -19.69
N LEU A 54 -11.09 -14.13 -19.15
CA LEU A 54 -11.41 -15.38 -19.84
C LEU A 54 -12.83 -15.88 -19.55
N ARG A 55 -13.57 -15.20 -18.67
CA ARG A 55 -14.92 -15.56 -18.19
C ARG A 55 -15.01 -17.02 -17.71
N LYS A 56 -13.94 -17.51 -17.06
CA LYS A 56 -13.78 -18.90 -16.60
C LYS A 56 -13.31 -18.91 -15.15
N TYR A 57 -13.61 -19.99 -14.45
CA TYR A 57 -13.06 -20.25 -13.12
C TYR A 57 -11.66 -20.86 -13.25
N LYS A 58 -10.71 -20.31 -12.51
CA LYS A 58 -9.32 -20.79 -12.38
C LYS A 58 -9.03 -21.16 -10.94
N ASN A 59 -8.07 -22.05 -10.74
CA ASN A 59 -7.59 -22.38 -9.40
C ASN A 59 -6.79 -21.18 -8.85
N LYS A 60 -6.98 -20.86 -7.58
CA LYS A 60 -6.13 -19.94 -6.84
C LYS A 60 -4.82 -20.67 -6.65
N ASP A 61 -3.87 -20.47 -7.56
CA ASP A 61 -2.52 -20.95 -7.31
C ASP A 61 -2.07 -20.32 -5.98
N LYS A 62 -1.76 -21.15 -4.99
CA LYS A 62 -1.30 -20.69 -3.67
C LYS A 62 -0.03 -19.83 -3.80
N ASN A 63 0.67 -19.97 -4.92
CA ASN A 63 1.86 -19.21 -5.30
C ASN A 63 1.54 -17.79 -5.82
N ILE A 64 0.29 -17.45 -6.13
CA ILE A 64 -0.07 -16.08 -6.57
C ILE A 64 0.06 -15.09 -5.41
N ILE A 65 -0.14 -15.52 -4.15
CA ILE A 65 0.07 -14.63 -3.00
C ILE A 65 1.55 -14.25 -2.90
N GLU A 66 2.47 -15.18 -3.19
CA GLU A 66 3.90 -14.87 -3.25
C GLU A 66 4.28 -14.00 -4.45
N ALA A 67 3.50 -14.04 -5.54
CA ALA A 67 3.72 -13.21 -6.73
C ALA A 67 3.10 -11.79 -6.64
N ASP A 68 2.18 -11.56 -5.70
CA ASP A 68 1.54 -10.24 -5.50
C ASP A 68 2.38 -9.33 -4.58
N PHE A 69 3.31 -9.91 -3.81
CA PHE A 69 4.32 -9.19 -3.05
C PHE A 69 5.65 -9.20 -3.80
N MET A 70 6.22 -8.03 -4.02
CA MET A 70 7.61 -7.94 -4.48
C MET A 70 8.54 -8.54 -3.42
N SER A 71 9.47 -9.37 -3.85
CA SER A 71 10.62 -9.75 -3.02
C SER A 71 11.45 -8.52 -2.68
N LEU A 72 12.24 -8.58 -1.60
CA LEU A 72 13.11 -7.45 -1.21
C LEU A 72 14.08 -7.07 -2.34
N ASP A 73 14.62 -8.07 -3.04
CA ASP A 73 15.50 -7.87 -4.19
C ASP A 73 14.76 -7.20 -5.37
N GLU A 74 13.48 -7.53 -5.59
CA GLU A 74 12.66 -6.86 -6.61
C GLU A 74 12.29 -5.43 -6.22
N LEU A 75 12.09 -5.16 -4.94
CA LEU A 75 11.78 -3.82 -4.43
C LEU A 75 12.97 -2.88 -4.62
N ASP A 76 14.17 -3.35 -4.34
CA ASP A 76 15.43 -2.60 -4.51
C ASP A 76 15.73 -2.36 -6.00
N ASN A 77 15.35 -3.29 -6.87
CA ASN A 77 15.57 -3.21 -8.32
C ASN A 77 14.35 -2.67 -9.12
N TYR A 78 13.26 -2.31 -8.45
CA TYR A 78 12.05 -1.84 -9.15
C TYR A 78 12.32 -0.55 -9.94
N GLY A 79 13.18 0.32 -9.40
CA GLY A 79 13.58 1.56 -10.06
C GLY A 79 14.45 1.37 -11.31
N THR A 80 15.21 0.27 -11.40
CA THR A 80 16.10 -0.02 -12.54
C THR A 80 15.38 -0.75 -13.67
N GLN A 81 14.38 -1.58 -13.36
CA GLN A 81 13.63 -2.31 -14.39
C GLN A 81 12.56 -1.45 -15.09
N ALA A 82 11.89 -0.54 -14.37
CA ALA A 82 10.91 0.38 -14.97
C ALA A 82 11.52 1.41 -15.93
N ALA A 83 12.84 1.64 -15.83
CA ALA A 83 13.58 2.58 -16.66
C ALA A 83 13.83 2.06 -18.10
N VAL A 84 13.71 0.75 -18.35
CA VAL A 84 14.02 0.18 -19.67
C VAL A 84 12.86 0.36 -20.68
N THR A 85 11.62 0.59 -20.22
CA THR A 85 10.45 0.67 -21.12
C THR A 85 9.82 2.06 -21.27
N LYS A 86 10.36 3.08 -20.62
CA LYS A 86 9.94 4.47 -20.85
C LYS A 86 11.16 5.33 -21.10
N SER A 87 11.42 5.59 -22.38
CA SER A 87 12.13 6.79 -22.84
C SER A 87 11.35 8.02 -22.37
N LYS A 88 11.53 8.38 -21.10
CA LYS A 88 11.38 9.75 -20.62
C LYS A 88 12.76 10.15 -20.18
N GLU A 89 13.27 11.18 -20.83
CA GLU A 89 14.44 11.92 -20.37
C GLU A 89 14.38 12.05 -18.84
N PRO A 90 15.47 11.77 -18.12
CA PRO A 90 15.52 12.07 -16.71
C PRO A 90 15.27 13.57 -16.55
N LEU A 91 14.24 13.93 -15.78
CA LEU A 91 14.07 15.31 -15.35
C LEU A 91 15.40 15.78 -14.73
N PRO A 92 15.99 16.89 -15.19
CA PRO A 92 17.23 17.36 -14.63
C PRO A 92 16.95 17.85 -13.21
N GLY A 93 17.69 17.31 -12.23
CA GLY A 93 17.83 17.95 -10.91
C GLY A 93 17.15 17.31 -9.71
N LEU A 94 16.90 15.99 -9.72
CA LEU A 94 16.56 15.28 -8.47
C LEU A 94 17.53 14.11 -8.29
N SER A 95 18.74 14.43 -7.82
CA SER A 95 19.50 13.42 -7.10
C SER A 95 18.70 13.07 -5.83
N LYS A 96 18.56 11.77 -5.52
CA LYS A 96 17.81 11.33 -4.32
C LYS A 96 18.34 11.97 -3.04
N ASP A 97 19.64 12.32 -3.02
CA ASP A 97 20.31 12.93 -1.88
C ASP A 97 19.90 14.40 -1.67
N GLU A 98 19.67 15.16 -2.74
CA GLU A 98 19.22 16.57 -2.64
C GLU A 98 17.88 16.71 -1.91
N SER A 99 16.98 15.73 -2.02
CA SER A 99 15.67 15.78 -1.34
C SER A 99 15.80 15.57 0.17
N PHE A 100 16.73 14.72 0.61
CA PHE A 100 16.96 14.45 2.03
C PHE A 100 17.71 15.61 2.69
N ASP A 101 18.71 16.17 2.01
CA ASP A 101 19.41 17.36 2.48
C ASP A 101 18.48 18.58 2.56
N GLN A 102 17.52 18.71 1.63
CA GLN A 102 16.46 19.72 1.72
C GLN A 102 15.58 19.52 2.95
N LEU A 103 15.17 18.28 3.23
CA LEU A 103 14.38 17.98 4.42
C LEU A 103 15.14 18.32 5.72
N ILE A 104 16.42 17.95 5.81
CA ILE A 104 17.27 18.31 6.95
C ILE A 104 17.36 19.82 7.09
N ASN A 105 17.56 20.54 5.99
CA ASN A 105 17.63 22.00 6.01
C ASN A 105 16.33 22.64 6.49
N GLU A 106 15.17 22.14 6.09
CA GLU A 106 13.88 22.64 6.58
C GLU A 106 13.72 22.37 8.09
N LEU A 107 14.09 21.17 8.57
CA LEU A 107 14.07 20.86 10.01
C LEU A 107 14.98 21.76 10.83
N ILE A 108 16.18 22.07 10.32
CA ILE A 108 17.11 23.00 10.97
C ILE A 108 16.53 24.41 11.01
N LYS A 109 15.93 24.88 9.91
CA LYS A 109 15.28 26.20 9.84
C LYS A 109 14.14 26.31 10.85
N ASP A 110 13.26 25.33 10.90
CA ASP A 110 12.14 25.30 11.85
C ASP A 110 12.65 25.36 13.29
N ARG A 111 13.67 24.57 13.61
CA ARG A 111 14.27 24.57 14.95
C ARG A 111 14.94 25.90 15.30
N MET A 112 15.64 26.52 14.35
CA MET A 112 16.26 27.84 14.54
C MET A 112 15.21 28.95 14.70
N LEU A 113 14.10 28.88 13.97
CA LEU A 113 12.99 29.80 14.09
C LEU A 113 12.34 29.70 15.47
N GLU A 114 12.13 28.48 15.98
CA GLU A 114 11.63 28.26 17.33
C GLU A 114 12.58 28.85 18.39
N LEU A 115 13.89 28.62 18.25
CA LEU A 115 14.91 29.17 19.15
C LEU A 115 14.99 30.70 19.11
N SER A 116 14.73 31.31 17.95
CA SER A 116 14.73 32.77 17.78
C SER A 116 13.69 33.48 18.67
N LYS A 117 12.65 32.75 19.11
CA LYS A 117 11.68 33.24 20.10
C LYS A 117 12.36 33.60 21.42
N TYR A 118 13.35 32.82 21.82
CA TYR A 118 14.01 32.92 23.13
C TYR A 118 15.33 33.69 23.08
N ILE A 119 16.05 33.62 21.96
CA ILE A 119 17.41 34.13 21.84
C ILE A 119 17.49 35.11 20.68
N SER A 120 18.11 36.26 20.91
CA SER A 120 18.42 37.24 19.87
C SER A 120 19.88 37.64 19.95
N ILE A 121 20.58 37.59 18.81
CA ILE A 121 21.99 37.96 18.68
C ILE A 121 22.06 39.28 17.91
N SER A 122 22.62 40.31 18.54
CA SER A 122 22.90 41.59 17.89
C SER A 122 24.38 41.70 17.59
N HIS A 123 24.75 41.52 16.32
CA HIS A 123 26.15 41.54 15.88
C HIS A 123 26.81 42.93 16.02
N GLU A 124 26.03 44.00 15.83
CA GLU A 124 26.50 45.38 15.97
C GLU A 124 26.98 45.69 17.39
N THR A 125 26.23 45.23 18.40
CA THR A 125 26.55 45.46 19.81
C THR A 125 27.33 44.29 20.44
N ARG A 126 27.55 43.20 19.68
CA ARG A 126 28.10 41.92 20.17
C ARG A 126 27.38 41.38 21.42
N GLN A 127 26.06 41.53 21.47
CA GLN A 127 25.24 41.10 22.62
C GLN A 127 24.35 39.91 22.26
N LEU A 128 24.27 38.96 23.18
CA LEU A 128 23.34 37.85 23.17
C LEU A 128 22.23 38.15 24.19
N THR A 129 21.02 38.38 23.71
CA THR A 129 19.86 38.63 24.58
C THR A 129 19.04 37.35 24.73
N VAL A 130 18.89 36.89 25.97
CA VAL A 130 18.05 35.73 26.32
C VAL A 130 16.78 36.23 26.99
N LYS A 131 15.63 35.96 26.38
CA LYS A 131 14.31 36.38 26.88
C LYS A 131 13.82 35.43 27.97
N SER A 132 14.33 35.59 29.19
CA SER A 132 13.97 34.72 30.33
C SER A 132 12.47 34.65 30.64
N LYS A 133 11.71 35.73 30.36
CA LYS A 133 10.24 35.77 30.53
C LYS A 133 9.50 34.81 29.60
N THR A 134 9.88 34.76 28.32
CA THR A 134 9.24 33.86 27.35
C THR A 134 9.59 32.41 27.64
N ILE A 135 10.84 32.13 28.03
CA ILE A 135 11.29 30.79 28.47
C ILE A 135 10.41 30.28 29.62
N LYS A 136 10.21 31.09 30.66
CA LYS A 136 9.36 30.70 31.81
C LYS A 136 7.88 30.52 31.44
N ASN A 137 7.34 31.39 30.57
CA ASN A 137 5.95 31.30 30.13
C ASN A 137 5.68 30.01 29.33
N ASP A 138 6.67 29.54 28.58
CA ASP A 138 6.58 28.29 27.82
C ASP A 138 6.94 27.04 28.67
N GLY A 139 7.08 27.20 30.00
CA GLY A 139 7.31 26.10 30.95
C GLY A 139 8.77 25.60 31.01
N LEU A 140 9.71 26.35 30.43
CA LEU A 140 11.12 25.97 30.38
C LEU A 140 11.91 26.61 31.54
N SER A 141 12.90 25.89 32.06
CA SER A 141 13.85 26.41 33.06
C SER A 141 15.12 26.92 32.40
N LEU A 142 15.52 28.16 32.70
CA LEU A 142 16.79 28.72 32.26
C LEU A 142 17.90 28.32 33.25
N ILE A 143 18.90 27.58 32.77
CA ILE A 143 20.12 27.22 33.52
C ILE A 143 21.29 27.92 32.84
N ILE A 144 22.07 28.67 33.62
CA ILE A 144 23.31 29.34 33.16
C ILE A 144 24.46 28.56 33.81
N ILE A 145 25.38 28.05 32.99
CA ILE A 145 26.55 27.27 33.39
C ILE A 145 27.79 28.15 33.31
#